data_AF-A0A2S5MIB7-F1
#
_entry.id   AF-A0A2S5MIB7-F1
#
_cell.length_a   1.000
_cell.length_b   1.000
_cell.length_c   1.000
_cell.angle_alpha   90.00
_cell.angle_beta   90.00
_cell.angle_gamma   90.00
#
_symmetry.space_group_name_H-M   'P 1'
#
loop_
_entity.id
_entity.type
_entity.pdbx_description
1 polymer ?
#
loop_
_entity_poly.entity_id
_entity_poly.type
_entity_poly.pdbx_seq_one_letter_code
_entity_poly.pdbx_strand_id
1 'polypeptide(L)'
;MSPEFQRAVESLHAKFEYLIQSVPYEKGAILPKEGVYLFTENGSHFYVGRSNNIPQRRRQHTLRCSQTNQAALAALMARAETKRKVDYRKGARARLLQDQEFMNAFSAAKERVRAMEFRAVEESDQTKQALLEVYCAITLKTPHNDFGTH
;
A
#
# COMPACT_ATOMS: atom_id res chain seq x y z
N MET A 1 24.07 -8.09 -15.00
CA MET A 1 23.57 -7.12 -14.00
C MET A 1 24.73 -6.23 -13.61
N SER A 2 24.57 -4.91 -13.45
CA SER A 2 25.68 -4.11 -12.93
C SER A 2 25.99 -4.54 -11.48
N PRO A 3 27.27 -4.57 -11.06
CA PRO A 3 27.62 -4.95 -9.69
C PRO A 3 26.93 -4.10 -8.63
N GLU A 4 26.68 -2.83 -8.90
CA GLU A 4 26.00 -1.89 -8.02
C GLU A 4 24.54 -2.29 -7.80
N PHE A 5 23.84 -2.63 -8.89
CA PHE A 5 22.44 -3.03 -8.83
C PHE A 5 22.31 -4.41 -8.17
N GLN A 6 23.24 -5.33 -8.45
CA GLN A 6 23.27 -6.65 -7.81
C GLN A 6 23.42 -6.52 -6.29
N ARG A 7 24.40 -5.75 -5.81
CA ARG A 7 24.58 -5.47 -4.37
C ARG A 7 23.33 -4.84 -3.75
N ALA A 8 22.68 -3.92 -4.46
CA ALA A 8 21.47 -3.29 -3.98
C ALA A 8 20.35 -4.33 -3.77
N VAL A 9 20.07 -5.16 -4.78
CA VAL A 9 18.99 -6.17 -4.76
C VAL A 9 19.26 -7.29 -3.76
N GLU A 10 20.51 -7.78 -3.65
CA GLU A 10 20.89 -8.82 -2.69
C GLU A 10 20.60 -8.38 -1.24
N SER A 11 20.80 -7.09 -0.94
CA SER A 11 20.49 -6.55 0.39
C SER A 11 18.99 -6.47 0.72
N LEU A 12 18.10 -6.55 -0.29
CA LEU A 12 16.66 -6.41 -0.10
C LEU A 12 15.99 -7.69 0.39
N HIS A 13 16.54 -8.86 0.03
CA HIS A 13 15.90 -10.13 0.37
C HIS A 13 15.79 -10.34 1.90
N ALA A 14 16.82 -9.97 2.66
CA ALA A 14 16.77 -10.01 4.12
C ALA A 14 15.66 -9.11 4.70
N LYS A 15 15.41 -7.94 4.10
CA LYS A 15 14.34 -7.02 4.52
C LYS A 15 12.96 -7.54 4.14
N PHE A 16 12.84 -8.18 2.98
CA PHE A 16 11.63 -8.88 2.58
C PHE A 16 11.27 -10.00 3.56
N GLU A 17 12.23 -10.88 3.89
CA GLU A 17 12.01 -11.96 4.86
C GLU A 17 11.60 -11.41 6.22
N TYR A 18 12.29 -10.36 6.69
CA TYR A 18 11.90 -9.66 7.92
C TYR A 18 10.46 -9.14 7.85
N LEU A 19 10.07 -8.49 6.75
CA LEU A 19 8.72 -7.96 6.59
C LEU A 19 7.65 -9.06 6.67
N ILE A 20 7.87 -10.22 6.06
CA ILE A 20 6.90 -11.33 6.04
C ILE A 20 6.84 -12.08 7.37
N GLN A 21 7.98 -12.27 8.02
CA GLN A 21 8.08 -12.98 9.29
C GLN A 21 7.71 -12.11 10.50
N SER A 22 7.71 -10.78 10.33
CA SER A 22 7.35 -9.85 11.40
C SER A 22 5.90 -10.04 11.87
N VAL A 23 5.71 -9.89 13.19
CA VAL A 23 4.38 -9.84 13.80
C VAL A 23 3.69 -8.54 13.35
N PRO A 24 2.40 -8.57 12.95
CA PRO A 24 1.64 -7.36 12.66
C PRO A 24 1.72 -6.34 13.79
N TYR A 25 1.89 -5.07 13.44
CA TYR A 25 1.86 -3.99 14.41
C TYR A 25 0.44 -3.77 14.93
N GLU A 26 0.31 -3.84 16.25
CA GLU A 26 -0.93 -3.47 16.94
C GLU A 26 -1.25 -1.97 16.79
N LYS A 27 -2.50 -1.63 17.12
CA LYS A 27 -2.94 -0.23 17.20
C LYS A 27 -2.16 0.48 18.30
N GLY A 28 -1.55 1.61 17.97
CA GLY A 28 -0.74 2.39 18.93
C GLY A 28 0.71 1.93 19.05
N ALA A 29 1.11 0.83 18.42
CA ALA A 29 2.51 0.41 18.39
C ALA A 29 3.40 1.46 17.72
N ILE A 30 4.65 1.55 18.19
CA ILE A 30 5.71 2.38 17.60
C ILE A 30 6.10 1.75 16.26
N LEU A 31 5.93 2.53 15.19
CA LEU A 31 6.25 2.11 13.84
C LEU A 31 7.62 2.67 13.42
N PRO A 32 8.31 2.02 12.46
CA PRO A 32 9.43 2.63 11.76
C PRO A 32 9.02 3.96 11.15
N LYS A 33 9.95 4.92 11.06
CA LYS A 33 9.65 6.24 10.49
C LYS A 33 9.43 6.16 8.99
N GLU A 34 10.33 5.49 8.28
CA GLU A 34 10.37 5.41 6.83
C GLU A 34 10.73 4.00 6.34
N GLY A 35 10.29 3.65 5.14
CA GLY A 35 10.50 2.32 4.58
C GLY A 35 9.30 1.78 3.82
N VAL A 36 9.11 0.46 3.88
CA VAL A 36 8.07 -0.29 3.16
C VAL A 36 7.10 -0.92 4.14
N TYR A 37 5.82 -0.90 3.81
CA TYR A 37 4.73 -1.48 4.60
C TYR A 37 3.85 -2.40 3.77
N LEU A 38 3.15 -3.30 4.46
CA LEU A 38 2.33 -4.35 3.88
C LEU A 38 1.00 -4.48 4.64
N PHE A 39 -0.10 -4.48 3.89
CA PHE A 39 -1.42 -4.86 4.38
C PHE A 39 -1.75 -6.30 4.03
N THR A 40 -2.19 -7.07 5.03
CA THR A 40 -2.64 -8.45 4.86
C THR A 40 -3.97 -8.71 5.54
N GLU A 41 -4.66 -9.74 5.09
CA GLU A 41 -5.91 -10.23 5.67
C GLU A 41 -5.93 -11.75 5.56
N ASN A 42 -6.13 -12.45 6.68
CA ASN A 42 -6.23 -13.92 6.71
C ASN A 42 -5.07 -14.63 5.98
N GLY A 43 -3.83 -14.15 6.17
CA GLY A 43 -2.63 -14.70 5.51
C GLY A 43 -2.45 -14.30 4.04
N SER A 44 -3.38 -13.58 3.43
CA SER A 44 -3.27 -13.08 2.05
C SER A 44 -2.68 -11.67 2.01
N HIS A 45 -1.83 -11.40 1.02
CA HIS A 45 -1.17 -10.10 0.82
C HIS A 45 -1.97 -9.23 -0.15
N PHE A 46 -2.36 -8.03 0.27
CA PHE A 46 -3.23 -7.16 -0.53
C PHE A 46 -2.50 -5.99 -1.17
N TYR A 47 -1.59 -5.37 -0.42
CA TYR A 47 -0.97 -4.12 -0.83
C TYR A 47 0.35 -3.88 -0.12
N VAL A 48 1.36 -3.58 -0.92
CA VAL A 48 2.64 -3.04 -0.49
C VAL A 48 2.66 -1.55 -0.78
N GLY A 49 3.25 -0.75 0.10
CA GLY A 49 3.58 0.63 -0.24
C GLY A 49 4.85 1.09 0.44
N ARG A 50 5.39 2.22 -0.02
CA ARG A 50 6.51 2.90 0.67
C ARG A 50 6.14 4.27 1.19
N SER A 51 6.89 4.76 2.17
CA SER A 51 6.71 6.12 2.72
C SER A 51 7.91 6.58 3.53
N ASN A 52 8.15 7.90 3.53
CA ASN A 52 9.06 8.57 4.47
C ASN A 52 8.38 8.92 5.82
N ASN A 53 7.10 8.59 5.95
CA ASN A 53 6.33 8.73 7.19
C ASN A 53 5.27 7.62 7.28
N ILE A 54 5.72 6.40 7.63
CA ILE A 54 4.87 5.22 7.78
C ILE A 54 3.76 5.43 8.84
N PRO A 55 4.00 6.07 10.02
CA PRO A 55 2.93 6.34 10.98
C PRO A 55 1.79 7.16 10.36
N GLN A 56 2.13 8.23 9.65
CA GLN A 56 1.14 9.06 8.95
C GLN A 56 0.45 8.27 7.83
N ARG A 57 1.19 7.44 7.08
CA ARG A 57 0.64 6.64 6.00
C ARG A 57 -0.34 5.57 6.50
N ARG A 58 -0.02 4.87 7.59
CA ARG A 58 -0.96 3.95 8.27
C ARG A 58 -2.23 4.70 8.68
N ARG A 59 -2.08 5.89 9.28
CA ARG A 59 -3.22 6.72 9.70
C ARG A 59 -4.10 7.13 8.50
N GLN A 60 -3.50 7.52 7.39
CA GLN A 60 -4.21 7.89 6.16
C GLN A 60 -5.02 6.75 5.54
N HIS A 61 -4.56 5.51 5.65
CA HIS A 61 -5.30 4.35 5.15
C HIS A 61 -6.42 3.89 6.10
N THR A 62 -6.30 4.18 7.40
CA THR A 62 -7.16 3.60 8.45
C THR A 62 -8.18 4.58 9.05
N LEU A 63 -8.00 5.90 8.86
CA LEU A 63 -8.96 6.89 9.35
C LEU A 63 -10.25 6.92 8.54
N ARG A 64 -11.38 6.99 9.25
CA ARG A 64 -12.71 7.08 8.64
C ARG A 64 -12.90 8.34 7.80
N CYS A 65 -12.32 9.46 8.22
CA CYS A 65 -12.40 10.73 7.50
C CYS A 65 -11.38 10.86 6.36
N SER A 66 -10.51 9.85 6.14
CA SER A 66 -9.55 9.93 5.05
C SER A 66 -10.22 9.92 3.69
N GLN A 67 -9.73 10.82 2.85
CA GLN A 67 -10.19 11.01 1.49
C GLN A 67 -9.57 9.96 0.56
N THR A 68 -10.13 9.82 -0.63
CA THR A 68 -9.72 8.81 -1.63
C THR A 68 -8.29 8.99 -2.16
N ASN A 69 -7.67 10.18 -2.02
CA ASN A 69 -6.25 10.42 -2.34
C ASN A 69 -5.31 10.02 -1.20
N GLN A 70 -5.83 9.83 0.02
CA GLN A 70 -5.05 9.45 1.19
C GLN A 70 -5.09 7.94 1.40
N ALA A 71 -6.28 7.33 1.27
CA ALA A 71 -6.50 5.89 1.44
C ALA A 71 -6.42 5.16 0.08
N ALA A 72 -5.21 5.08 -0.49
CA ALA A 72 -5.00 4.54 -1.83
C ALA A 72 -5.51 3.10 -1.98
N LEU A 73 -5.27 2.23 -0.99
CA LEU A 73 -5.71 0.84 -1.03
C LEU A 73 -7.24 0.75 -1.08
N ALA A 74 -7.94 1.47 -0.19
CA ALA A 74 -9.40 1.48 -0.19
C ALA A 74 -9.98 2.03 -1.51
N ALA A 75 -9.33 3.02 -2.13
CA ALA A 75 -9.73 3.52 -3.43
C ALA A 75 -9.53 2.49 -4.56
N LEU A 76 -8.45 1.71 -4.53
CA LEU A 76 -8.20 0.63 -5.50
C LEU A 76 -9.20 -0.52 -5.34
N MET A 77 -9.50 -0.92 -4.11
CA MET A 77 -10.53 -1.93 -3.81
C MET A 77 -11.91 -1.47 -4.30
N ALA A 78 -12.30 -0.22 -4.03
CA ALA A 78 -13.57 0.33 -4.49
C ALA A 78 -13.68 0.40 -6.02
N ARG A 79 -12.57 0.71 -6.71
CA ARG A 79 -12.50 0.69 -8.17
C ARG A 79 -12.66 -0.71 -8.73
N ALA A 80 -12.01 -1.71 -8.13
CA ALA A 80 -12.13 -3.10 -8.55
C ALA A 80 -13.58 -3.59 -8.39
N GLU A 81 -14.20 -3.30 -7.24
CA GLU A 81 -15.60 -3.66 -6.94
C GLU A 81 -16.59 -3.03 -7.93
N THR A 82 -16.46 -1.72 -8.14
CA THR A 82 -17.35 -0.97 -9.05
C THR A 82 -16.98 -1.08 -10.53
N LYS A 83 -15.95 -1.87 -10.86
CA LYS A 83 -15.39 -2.04 -12.22
C LYS A 83 -15.00 -0.71 -12.90
N ARG A 84 -14.49 0.25 -12.12
CA ARG A 84 -14.14 1.60 -12.59
C ARG A 84 -12.65 1.78 -12.81
N LYS A 85 -12.29 2.00 -14.08
CA LYS A 85 -10.92 2.37 -14.47
C LYS A 85 -10.57 3.79 -14.02
N VAL A 86 -9.27 4.08 -13.93
CA VAL A 86 -8.79 5.43 -13.67
C VAL A 86 -9.10 6.31 -14.90
N ASP A 87 -9.60 7.51 -14.65
CA ASP A 87 -9.89 8.52 -15.69
C ASP A 87 -9.08 9.78 -15.37
N TYR A 88 -8.18 10.13 -16.28
CA TYR A 88 -7.23 11.24 -16.15
C TYR A 88 -7.76 12.57 -16.66
N ARG A 89 -8.98 12.58 -17.22
CA ARG A 89 -9.57 13.82 -17.70
C ARG A 89 -9.81 14.77 -16.53
N LYS A 90 -9.61 16.06 -16.77
CA LYS A 90 -9.91 17.11 -15.79
C LYS A 90 -11.34 16.95 -15.27
N GLY A 91 -11.51 16.98 -13.95
CA GLY A 91 -12.81 16.81 -13.28
C GLY A 91 -13.30 15.37 -13.13
N ALA A 92 -12.62 14.36 -13.67
CA ALA A 92 -13.00 12.96 -13.51
C ALA A 92 -13.04 12.51 -12.05
N ARG A 93 -12.07 12.96 -11.25
CA ARG A 93 -12.04 12.71 -9.80
C ARG A 93 -13.27 13.27 -9.09
N ALA A 94 -13.70 14.49 -9.44
CA ALA A 94 -14.88 15.11 -8.81
C ALA A 94 -16.16 14.33 -9.14
N ARG A 95 -16.33 13.90 -10.41
CA ARG A 95 -17.45 13.04 -10.82
C ARG A 95 -17.46 11.71 -10.07
N LEU A 96 -16.30 11.08 -9.92
CA LEU A 96 -16.19 9.82 -9.17
C LEU A 96 -16.58 9.96 -7.69
N LEU A 97 -16.31 11.12 -7.08
CA LEU A 97 -16.68 11.40 -5.69
C LEU A 97 -18.17 11.71 -5.52
N GLN A 98 -18.89 12.07 -6.58
CA GLN A 98 -20.34 12.27 -6.58
C GLN A 98 -21.10 10.96 -6.82
N ASP A 99 -20.38 9.91 -7.19
CA ASP A 99 -20.97 8.61 -7.48
C ASP A 99 -21.22 7.82 -6.19
N GLN A 100 -22.50 7.63 -5.87
CA GLN A 100 -22.90 7.00 -4.61
C GLN A 100 -22.43 5.54 -4.51
N GLU A 101 -22.44 4.79 -5.62
CA GLU A 101 -21.96 3.41 -5.66
C GLU A 101 -20.45 3.36 -5.36
N PHE A 102 -19.67 4.31 -5.90
CA PHE A 102 -18.24 4.44 -5.57
C PHE A 102 -18.05 4.66 -4.08
N MET A 103 -18.78 5.63 -3.54
CA MET A 103 -18.56 6.12 -2.19
C MET A 103 -19.00 5.10 -1.13
N ASN A 104 -20.02 4.30 -1.45
CA ASN A 104 -20.41 3.15 -0.64
C ASN A 104 -19.31 2.08 -0.64
N ALA A 105 -18.81 1.68 -1.83
CA ALA A 105 -17.73 0.71 -1.96
C ALA A 105 -16.43 1.19 -1.27
N PHE A 106 -16.09 2.48 -1.41
CA PHE A 106 -14.94 3.09 -0.75
C PHE A 106 -15.07 3.10 0.78
N SER A 107 -16.28 3.36 1.30
CA SER A 107 -16.52 3.33 2.74
C SER A 107 -16.42 1.92 3.30
N ALA A 108 -16.97 0.91 2.61
CA ALA A 108 -16.81 -0.49 2.96
C ALA A 108 -15.33 -0.94 2.91
N ALA A 109 -14.62 -0.56 1.85
CA ALA A 109 -13.20 -0.86 1.71
C ALA A 109 -12.35 -0.24 2.83
N LYS A 110 -12.66 0.98 3.29
CA LYS A 110 -11.97 1.60 4.44
C LYS A 110 -12.13 0.80 5.73
N GLU A 111 -13.33 0.31 6.03
CA GLU A 111 -13.53 -0.51 7.23
C GLU A 111 -12.76 -1.84 7.13
N ARG A 112 -12.70 -2.44 5.93
CA ARG A 112 -11.86 -3.63 5.68
C ARG A 112 -10.37 -3.33 5.88
N VAL A 113 -9.84 -2.27 5.26
CA VAL A 113 -8.43 -1.85 5.42
C VAL A 113 -8.09 -1.52 6.88
N ARG A 114 -9.04 -0.98 7.65
CA ARG A 114 -8.87 -0.71 9.08
C ARG A 114 -8.81 -1.99 9.93
N ALA A 115 -9.38 -3.09 9.46
CA ALA A 115 -9.32 -4.40 10.10
C ALA A 115 -8.13 -5.26 9.63
N MET A 116 -7.48 -4.89 8.52
CA MET A 116 -6.30 -5.58 8.01
C MET A 116 -5.12 -5.49 8.98
N GLU A 117 -4.29 -6.52 8.96
CA GLU A 117 -2.99 -6.55 9.60
C GLU A 117 -2.02 -5.61 8.87
N PHE A 118 -1.15 -4.95 9.62
CA PHE A 118 -0.17 -4.01 9.08
C PHE A 118 1.24 -4.40 9.52
N ARG A 119 2.13 -4.66 8.56
CA ARG A 119 3.57 -4.91 8.80
C ARG A 119 4.39 -3.79 8.15
N ALA A 120 5.57 -3.52 8.67
CA ALA A 120 6.49 -2.53 8.13
C ALA A 120 7.94 -2.89 8.40
N VAL A 121 8.83 -2.51 7.50
CA VAL A 121 10.28 -2.65 7.62
C VAL A 121 10.95 -1.31 7.29
N GLU A 122 11.97 -0.97 8.07
CA GLU A 122 12.72 0.27 7.89
C GLU A 122 13.66 0.21 6.68
N GLU A 123 13.61 1.24 5.85
CA GLU A 123 14.57 1.49 4.78
C GLU A 123 14.63 3.00 4.53
N SER A 124 15.78 3.61 4.79
CA SER A 124 15.97 5.06 4.65
C SER A 124 16.42 5.47 3.26
N ASP A 125 17.09 4.56 2.53
CA ASP A 125 17.51 4.81 1.16
C ASP A 125 16.31 4.78 0.20
N GLN A 126 16.02 5.90 -0.46
CA GLN A 126 14.85 6.06 -1.34
C GLN A 126 14.85 5.09 -2.53
N THR A 127 16.04 4.78 -3.05
CA THR A 127 16.19 3.84 -4.17
C THR A 127 15.88 2.43 -3.70
N LYS A 128 16.45 2.03 -2.55
CA LYS A 128 16.15 0.73 -1.95
C LYS A 128 14.70 0.59 -1.51
N GLN A 129 14.06 1.65 -1.00
CA GLN A 129 12.62 1.63 -0.72
C GLN A 129 11.80 1.30 -1.97
N ALA A 130 12.10 1.96 -3.09
CA ALA A 130 11.40 1.74 -4.35
C ALA A 130 11.64 0.31 -4.89
N LEU A 131 12.89 -0.16 -4.85
CA LEU A 131 13.22 -1.52 -5.27
C LEU A 131 12.57 -2.56 -4.37
N LEU A 132 12.53 -2.34 -3.06
CA LEU A 132 11.89 -3.24 -2.10
C LEU A 132 10.37 -3.27 -2.28
N GLU A 133 9.72 -2.13 -2.51
CA GLU A 133 8.29 -2.06 -2.83
C GLU A 133 7.95 -2.92 -4.07
N VAL A 134 8.73 -2.77 -5.15
CA VAL A 134 8.57 -3.57 -6.37
C VAL A 134 8.83 -5.05 -6.10
N TYR A 135 9.92 -5.37 -5.41
CA TYR A 135 10.29 -6.75 -5.09
C TYR A 135 9.20 -7.45 -4.27
N CYS A 136 8.69 -6.80 -3.22
CA CYS A 136 7.58 -7.30 -2.42
C CYS A 136 6.31 -7.49 -3.24
N ALA A 137 5.92 -6.49 -4.06
CA ALA A 137 4.71 -6.57 -4.86
C ALA A 137 4.74 -7.72 -5.88
N ILE A 138 5.89 -7.93 -6.54
CA ILE A 138 6.08 -9.05 -7.48
C ILE A 138 6.06 -10.38 -6.75
N THR A 139 6.83 -10.50 -5.66
CA THR A 139 7.01 -11.77 -4.94
C THR A 139 5.73 -12.23 -4.26
N LEU A 140 4.98 -11.29 -3.66
CA LEU A 140 3.73 -11.55 -2.95
C LEU A 140 2.51 -11.55 -3.86
N LYS A 141 2.66 -11.17 -5.14
CA LYS A 141 1.58 -11.06 -6.13
C LYS A 141 0.40 -10.24 -5.61
N THR A 142 0.68 -9.09 -5.00
CA THR A 142 -0.36 -8.28 -4.38
C THR A 142 -1.33 -7.72 -5.43
N PRO A 143 -2.65 -7.91 -5.28
CA PRO A 143 -3.64 -7.61 -6.31
C PRO A 143 -3.84 -6.11 -6.57
N HIS A 144 -3.42 -5.25 -5.63
CA HIS A 144 -3.60 -3.80 -5.71
C HIS A 144 -2.29 -3.04 -5.90
N ASN A 145 -1.20 -3.72 -6.20
CA ASN A 145 0.01 -3.08 -6.69
C ASN A 145 0.06 -3.22 -8.20
N ASP A 146 -0.25 -2.13 -8.90
CA ASP A 146 -0.11 -2.07 -10.35
C ASP A 146 0.96 -1.02 -10.70
N PHE A 147 1.99 -1.47 -11.41
CA PHE A 147 3.07 -0.64 -11.95
C PHE A 147 2.91 -0.37 -13.45
N GLY A 148 1.79 -0.80 -14.03
CA GLY A 148 1.41 -0.41 -15.38
C GLY A 148 1.40 1.11 -15.53
N THR A 149 1.65 1.59 -16.74
CA THR A 149 1.47 3.00 -17.06
C THR A 149 -0.01 3.32 -16.99
N HIS A 150 -0.37 3.99 -15.90
CA HIS A 150 -1.68 4.49 -15.52
C HIS A 150 -1.81 5.92 -16.00
#